data_AF-H2FT04-F1
#
_entry.id   AF-H2FT04-F1
#
_cell.length_a   1.000
_cell.length_b   1.000
_cell.length_c   1.000
_cell.angle_alpha   90.00
_cell.angle_beta   90.00
_cell.angle_gamma   90.00
#
_symmetry.space_group_name_H-M   'P 1'
#
loop_
_entity.id
_entity.type
_entity.pdbx_description
1 polymer ?
#
loop_
_entity_poly.entity_id
_entity_poly.type
_entity_poly.pdbx_seq_one_letter_code
_entity_poly.pdbx_strand_id
1 'polypeptide(L)'
;MSLLRDLELIDERLVQELDKEEELDETLIQSELSSRARILDELNILITSGAIPVSDVSKLIERSKNLKDKSEKLQNKLGNKLKEINKGKRLVKAYNSIKYNER
;
A
#
# COMPACT_ATOMS: atom_id res chain seq x y z
N MET A 1 23.27 -12.75 0.15
CA MET A 1 22.76 -11.39 0.40
C MET A 1 22.33 -11.29 1.86
N SER A 2 22.14 -10.09 2.41
CA SER A 2 21.70 -9.90 3.81
C SER A 2 20.19 -9.79 3.87
N LEU A 3 19.53 -10.47 4.82
CA LEU A 3 18.07 -10.40 5.02
C LEU A 3 17.58 -8.95 5.19
N LEU A 4 18.36 -8.10 5.85
CA LEU A 4 18.02 -6.69 6.03
C LEU A 4 18.03 -5.91 4.71
N ARG A 5 18.93 -6.29 3.78
CA ARG A 5 19.03 -5.68 2.45
C ARG A 5 17.94 -6.20 1.52
N ASP A 6 17.64 -7.49 1.59
CA ASP A 6 16.55 -8.08 0.81
C ASP A 6 15.21 -7.47 1.21
N LEU A 7 14.99 -7.29 2.52
CA LEU A 7 13.81 -6.59 3.03
C LEU A 7 13.73 -5.12 2.60
N GLU A 8 14.87 -4.43 2.57
CA GLU A 8 14.93 -3.04 2.10
C GLU A 8 14.52 -2.92 0.62
N LEU A 9 15.00 -3.82 -0.24
CA LEU A 9 14.62 -3.85 -1.65
C LEU A 9 13.11 -4.13 -1.83
N ILE A 10 12.54 -5.02 -1.01
CA ILE A 10 11.09 -5.28 -1.01
C ILE A 10 10.33 -4.03 -0.57
N ASP A 11 10.75 -3.39 0.52
CA ASP A 11 10.14 -2.14 1.02
C ASP A 11 10.18 -1.05 -0.07
N GLU A 12 11.33 -0.88 -0.76
CA GLU A 12 11.49 0.08 -1.86
C GLU A 12 10.55 -0.22 -3.03
N ARG A 13 10.44 -1.48 -3.46
CA ARG A 13 9.54 -1.89 -4.54
C ARG A 13 8.08 -1.66 -4.18
N LEU A 14 7.67 -2.01 -2.96
CA LEU A 14 6.32 -1.76 -2.47
C LEU A 14 6.00 -0.27 -2.45
N VAL A 15 6.95 0.58 -2.01
CA VAL A 15 6.77 2.03 -2.04
C VAL A 15 6.62 2.55 -3.46
N GLN A 16 7.46 2.10 -4.40
CA GLN A 16 7.35 2.47 -5.81
C GLN A 16 6.01 2.05 -6.41
N GLU A 17 5.53 0.86 -6.07
CA GLU A 17 4.25 0.36 -6.55
C GLU A 17 3.07 1.16 -5.99
N LEU A 18 3.10 1.52 -4.71
CA LEU A 18 2.08 2.38 -4.10
C LEU A 18 2.05 3.79 -4.71
N ASP A 19 3.18 4.28 -5.23
CA ASP A 19 3.25 5.58 -5.90
C ASP A 19 2.65 5.56 -7.32
N LYS A 20 2.33 4.38 -7.89
CA LYS A 20 1.69 4.24 -9.22
C LYS A 20 0.17 4.43 -9.21
N GLU A 21 -0.44 4.76 -8.06
CA GLU A 21 -1.84 5.12 -7.80
C GLU A 21 -2.96 4.44 -8.63
N GLU A 22 -3.04 4.71 -9.93
CA GLU A 22 -4.08 4.22 -10.85
C GLU A 22 -3.68 2.92 -11.57
N GLU A 23 -2.41 2.52 -11.52
CA GLU A 23 -1.84 1.35 -12.19
C GLU A 23 -1.19 0.38 -11.19
N LEU A 24 -1.85 0.15 -10.05
CA LEU A 24 -1.38 -0.80 -9.04
C LEU A 24 -1.39 -2.23 -9.58
N ASP A 25 -0.24 -2.88 -9.60
CA ASP A 25 -0.13 -4.31 -9.84
C ASP A 25 -0.42 -5.09 -8.54
N GLU A 26 -1.68 -5.52 -8.38
CA GLU A 26 -2.13 -6.30 -7.23
C GLU A 26 -1.34 -7.60 -7.05
N THR A 27 -0.94 -8.25 -8.15
CA THR A 27 -0.22 -9.52 -8.12
C THR A 27 1.19 -9.30 -7.59
N LEU A 28 1.86 -8.24 -8.06
CA LEU A 28 3.18 -7.85 -7.57
C LEU A 28 3.12 -7.48 -6.08
N ILE A 29 2.16 -6.63 -5.67
CA ILE A 29 2.00 -6.22 -4.27
C ILE A 29 1.81 -7.44 -3.37
N GLN A 30 0.94 -8.37 -3.75
CA GLN A 30 0.67 -9.56 -2.95
C GLN A 30 1.90 -10.47 -2.84
N SER A 31 2.64 -10.63 -3.93
CA SER A 31 3.90 -11.37 -3.97
C SER A 31 4.94 -10.74 -3.03
N GLU A 32 5.19 -9.45 -3.18
CA GLU A 32 6.17 -8.70 -2.38
C GLU A 32 5.79 -8.67 -0.88
N LEU A 33 4.51 -8.49 -0.53
CA LEU A 33 4.05 -8.57 0.86
C LEU A 33 4.25 -9.96 1.48
N SER A 34 4.04 -11.01 0.69
CA SER A 34 4.28 -12.38 1.14
C SER A 34 5.76 -12.65 1.37
N SER A 35 6.63 -12.18 0.47
CA SER A 35 8.09 -12.25 0.65
C SER A 35 8.54 -11.44 1.85
N ARG A 36 7.99 -10.24 2.04
CA ARG A 36 8.24 -9.37 3.20
C ARG A 36 7.94 -10.08 4.52
N ALA A 37 6.76 -10.71 4.62
CA ALA A 37 6.34 -11.42 5.83
C ALA A 37 7.31 -12.55 6.19
N ARG A 38 7.74 -13.35 5.21
CA ARG A 38 8.73 -14.42 5.43
C ARG A 38 10.06 -13.89 5.97
N ILE A 39 10.59 -12.81 5.38
CA ILE A 39 11.86 -12.24 5.85
C ILE A 39 11.71 -11.65 7.25
N LEU A 40 10.56 -11.05 7.58
CA LEU A 40 10.29 -10.55 8.93
C LEU A 40 10.25 -11.67 9.97
N ASP A 41 9.68 -12.83 9.64
CA ASP A 41 9.67 -13.99 10.53
C ASP A 41 11.10 -14.48 10.80
N GLU A 42 11.95 -14.55 9.76
CA GLU A 42 13.37 -14.90 9.91
C GLU A 42 14.15 -13.86 10.72
N LEU A 43 13.94 -12.57 10.44
CA LEU A 43 14.58 -11.49 11.19
C LEU A 43 14.14 -11.48 12.66
N ASN A 44 12.89 -11.82 12.96
CA ASN A 44 12.41 -11.88 14.34
C ASN A 44 13.17 -12.92 15.17
N ILE A 45 13.49 -14.08 14.57
CA ILE A 45 14.37 -15.09 15.20
C ILE A 45 15.76 -14.50 15.49
N LEU A 46 16.32 -13.76 14.54
CA LEU A 46 17.65 -13.14 14.70
C LEU A 46 17.64 -12.00 15.74
N ILE A 47 16.59 -11.18 15.78
CA ILE A 47 16.41 -10.11 16.76
C ILE A 47 16.31 -10.71 18.17
N THR A 48 15.48 -11.74 18.35
CA THR A 48 15.30 -12.39 19.66
C THR A 48 16.56 -13.12 20.13
N SER A 49 17.39 -13.61 19.21
CA SER A 49 18.71 -14.18 19.52
C SER A 49 19.80 -13.14 19.84
N GLY A 50 19.52 -11.83 19.68
CA GLY A 50 20.48 -10.75 19.87
C GLY A 50 21.50 -10.59 18.73
N ALA A 51 21.29 -11.28 17.60
CA ALA A 51 22.19 -11.22 16.44
C ALA A 51 22.04 -9.94 15.61
N ILE A 52 20.99 -9.13 15.86
CA ILE A 52 20.73 -7.88 15.15
C ILE A 52 20.88 -6.69 16.09
N PRO A 53 21.67 -5.65 15.73
CA PRO A 53 21.78 -4.42 16.50
C PRO A 53 20.43 -3.70 16.65
N VAL A 54 20.20 -3.10 17.82
CA VAL A 54 18.99 -2.31 18.10
C VAL A 54 18.77 -1.17 17.08
N SER A 55 19.86 -0.56 16.59
CA SER A 55 19.79 0.48 15.56
C SER A 55 19.14 0.01 14.26
N ASP A 56 19.35 -1.25 13.87
CA ASP A 56 18.77 -1.81 12.66
C ASP A 56 17.30 -2.19 12.86
N VAL A 57 16.93 -2.58 14.09
CA VAL A 57 15.53 -2.77 14.48
C VAL A 57 14.76 -1.44 14.43
N SER A 58 15.35 -0.33 14.90
CA SER A 58 14.71 0.99 14.80
C SER A 58 14.45 1.42 13.35
N LYS A 59 15.44 1.23 12.47
CA LYS A 59 15.27 1.51 11.02
C LYS A 59 14.18 0.64 10.39
N LEU A 60 14.11 -0.64 10.77
CA LEU A 60 13.08 -1.56 10.30
C LEU A 60 11.66 -1.08 10.69
N ILE A 61 11.51 -0.64 11.93
CA ILE A 61 10.23 -0.08 12.41
C ILE A 61 9.87 1.18 11.62
N GLU A 62 10.83 2.06 11.38
CA GLU A 62 10.64 3.30 10.61
C GLU A 62 10.17 3.01 9.17
N ARG A 63 10.83 2.10 8.45
CA ARG A 63 10.41 1.69 7.10
C ARG A 63 9.00 1.10 7.09
N SER A 64 8.69 0.27 8.09
CA SER A 64 7.35 -0.32 8.23
C SER A 64 6.25 0.73 8.45
N LYS A 65 6.54 1.76 9.26
CA LYS A 65 5.63 2.90 9.45
C LYS A 65 5.43 3.68 8.17
N ASN A 66 6.51 4.01 7.46
CA ASN A 66 6.42 4.74 6.19
C ASN A 66 5.57 3.99 5.15
N LEU A 67 5.77 2.67 5.02
CA LEU A 67 4.99 1.84 4.10
C LEU A 67 3.50 1.84 4.45
N LYS A 68 3.18 1.73 5.75
CA LYS A 68 1.81 1.84 6.25
C LYS A 68 1.19 3.21 5.95
N ASP A 69 1.90 4.29 6.26
CA ASP A 69 1.38 5.64 6.05
C ASP A 69 1.11 5.93 4.57
N LYS A 70 1.95 5.40 3.67
CA LYS A 70 1.73 5.48 2.22
C LYS A 70 0.49 4.69 1.78
N SER A 71 0.31 3.46 2.27
CA SER A 71 -0.85 2.64 1.89
C SER A 71 -2.16 3.25 2.39
N GLU A 72 -2.20 3.79 3.61
CA GLU A 72 -3.38 4.49 4.15
C GLU A 72 -3.70 5.76 3.37
N LYS A 73 -2.68 6.55 2.99
CA LYS A 73 -2.87 7.74 2.14
C LYS A 73 -3.46 7.38 0.78
N LEU A 74 -2.94 6.33 0.16
CA LEU A 74 -3.44 5.85 -1.13
C LEU A 74 -4.89 5.35 -1.03
N GLN A 75 -5.19 4.54 -0.01
CA GLN A 75 -6.55 4.06 0.27
C GLN A 75 -7.54 5.23 0.41
N ASN A 76 -7.16 6.26 1.18
CA ASN A 76 -7.97 7.46 1.36
C ASN A 76 -8.17 8.21 0.03
N LYS A 77 -7.12 8.35 -0.78
CA LYS A 77 -7.18 9.01 -2.10
C LYS A 77 -8.12 8.27 -3.06
N LEU A 78 -7.96 6.95 -3.20
CA LEU A 78 -8.82 6.12 -4.05
C LEU A 78 -10.26 6.10 -3.55
N GLY A 79 -10.47 6.03 -2.24
CA GLY A 79 -11.79 6.12 -1.63
C GLY A 79 -12.49 7.45 -1.91
N ASN A 80 -11.76 8.57 -1.91
CA ASN A 80 -12.30 9.88 -2.26
C ASN A 80 -12.64 9.98 -3.76
N LYS A 81 -11.75 9.51 -4.66
CA LYS A 81 -12.03 9.43 -6.10
C LYS A 81 -13.30 8.62 -6.38
N LEU A 82 -13.47 7.47 -5.70
CA LEU A 82 -14.66 6.63 -5.86
C LEU A 82 -15.95 7.35 -5.43
N LYS A 83 -15.91 8.14 -4.36
CA LYS A 83 -17.04 8.96 -3.91
C LYS A 83 -17.41 10.02 -4.95
N GLU A 84 -16.42 10.69 -5.54
CA GLU A 84 -16.64 11.69 -6.59
C GLU A 84 -17.26 11.08 -7.86
N ILE A 85 -16.74 9.94 -8.32
CA ILE A 85 -17.30 9.20 -9.46
C ILE A 85 -18.77 8.82 -9.20
N ASN A 86 -19.06 8.31 -8.00
CA ASN A 86 -20.43 7.93 -7.63
C ASN A 86 -21.36 9.14 -7.53
N LYS A 87 -20.87 10.30 -7.06
CA LYS A 87 -21.63 11.55 -7.08
C LYS A 87 -21.94 11.99 -8.52
N GLY A 88 -20.95 11.97 -9.41
CA GLY A 88 -21.14 12.27 -10.83
C GLY A 88 -22.18 11.36 -11.49
N LYS A 89 -22.09 10.04 -11.26
CA LYS A 89 -23.09 9.07 -11.76
C LYS A 89 -24.51 9.37 -11.26
N ARG A 90 -24.67 9.78 -9.98
CA ARG A 90 -25.98 10.17 -9.43
C ARG A 90 -26.53 11.43 -10.08
N LEU A 91 -25.69 12.45 -10.31
CA LEU A 91 -26.10 13.70 -10.97
C LEU A 91 -26.55 13.46 -12.42
N VAL A 92 -25.80 12.64 -13.17
CA VAL A 92 -26.17 12.28 -14.56
C VAL A 92 -27.49 11.52 -14.60
N LYS A 93 -27.71 10.57 -13.67
CA LYS A 93 -28.99 9.87 -13.57
C LYS A 93 -30.16 10.82 -13.28
N ALA A 94 -29.98 11.75 -12.34
CA ALA A 94 -31.01 12.74 -12.00
C ALA A 94 -31.35 13.66 -13.18
N TYR A 95 -30.32 14.14 -13.90
CA TYR A 95 -30.52 14.96 -15.10
C TYR A 95 -31.29 14.21 -16.19
N ASN A 96 -30.91 12.96 -16.47
CA ASN A 96 -31.61 12.14 -17.44
C ASN A 96 -33.07 11.88 -17.03
N SER A 97 -33.34 11.60 -15.74
CA SER A 97 -34.73 11.41 -15.28
C SER A 97 -35.62 12.64 -15.48
N ILE A 98 -35.08 13.85 -15.33
CA ILE A 98 -35.83 15.09 -15.58
C ILE A 98 -36.08 15.25 -17.09
N LYS A 99 -35.02 15.09 -17.91
CA LYS A 99 -35.11 15.22 -19.37
C LYS A 99 -36.10 14.25 -20.03
N TYR A 100 -36.27 13.05 -19.48
CA TYR A 100 -37.25 12.07 -19.98
C TYR A 100 -38.68 12.30 -19.49
N ASN A 101 -38.88 12.98 -18.34
CA ASN A 101 -40.20 13.38 -17.85
C ASN A 101 -40.73 14.68 -18.46
N GLU A 102 -39.86 15.50 -19.06
CA GLU A 102 -40.23 16.72 -19.81
C GLU A 102 -40.56 16.47 -21.29
N ARG A 103 -40.66 15.19 -21.71
CA ARG A 103 -41.16 14.74 -23.02
C ARG A 103 -42.50 14.04 -22.86
#